data_AF-A0A8T5FD13-F1
#
_entry.id   AF-A0A8T5FD13-F1
#
_cell.length_a   1.000
_cell.length_b   1.000
_cell.length_c   1.000
_cell.angle_alpha   90.00
_cell.angle_beta   90.00
_cell.angle_gamma   90.00
#
_symmetry.space_group_name_H-M   'P 1'
#
loop_
_entity.id
_entity.type
_entity.pdbx_description
1 polymer ?
#
loop_
_entity_poly.entity_id
_entity_poly.type
_entity_poly.pdbx_seq_one_letter_code
_entity_poly.pdbx_strand_id
1 'polypeptide(L)'
;MTDKEEFGNINFEFGEKTITVKERRDVAEKFAKIMNLDNGLLNEEFGENLLWKAEEKKGLFKKPKTYMITNYRIQYLDSDKEFLQMPIKYLDIVVMNSHRESSRNGVGAFASGMGGFVSSGESVTVGDVNFLVQGNILLTIPNVIDPTGLKSLINQVKKQMNEN
;
A
#
# COMPACT_ATOMS: atom_id res chain seq x y z
N MET A 1 1.96 -0.14 -25.70
CA MET A 1 2.83 1.05 -25.66
C MET A 1 2.51 1.71 -24.33
N THR A 2 3.35 1.54 -23.32
CA THR A 2 3.12 2.15 -22.00
C THR A 2 3.66 3.57 -22.09
N ASP A 3 2.77 4.56 -22.01
CA ASP A 3 3.17 5.96 -21.95
C ASP A 3 4.08 6.14 -20.73
N LYS A 4 5.36 6.38 -20.99
CA LYS A 4 6.26 6.91 -20.00
C LYS A 4 5.85 8.36 -19.83
N GLU A 5 5.06 8.66 -18.81
CA GLU A 5 4.91 10.04 -18.37
C GLU A 5 6.31 10.53 -17.94
N GLU A 6 7.00 11.23 -18.85
CA GLU A 6 8.22 11.97 -18.55
C GLU A 6 7.83 13.09 -17.59
N PHE A 7 8.10 12.87 -16.31
CA PHE A 7 8.10 13.96 -15.36
C PHE A 7 9.37 14.78 -15.64
N GLY A 8 9.26 16.11 -15.69
CA GLY A 8 10.45 16.98 -15.68
C GLY A 8 11.39 16.60 -14.53
N ASN A 9 12.65 17.04 -14.55
CA ASN A 9 13.58 16.69 -13.48
C ASN A 9 12.99 17.06 -12.10
N ILE A 10 12.62 16.06 -11.29
CA ILE A 10 12.14 16.26 -9.92
C ILE A 10 13.31 15.97 -8.99
N ASN A 11 13.57 16.91 -8.09
CA ASN A 11 14.57 16.78 -7.04
C ASN A 11 13.88 16.33 -5.75
N PHE A 12 14.30 15.18 -5.24
CA PHE A 12 13.87 14.63 -3.98
C PHE A 12 14.95 14.83 -2.93
N GLU A 13 14.58 15.43 -1.80
CA GLU A 13 15.50 15.70 -0.69
C GLU A 13 15.26 14.70 0.44
N PHE A 14 16.33 14.03 0.86
CA PHE A 14 16.34 12.99 1.88
C PHE A 14 17.48 13.26 2.87
N GLY A 15 17.20 14.08 3.90
CA GLY A 15 18.26 14.56 4.79
C GLY A 15 19.24 15.45 4.00
N GLU A 16 20.54 15.15 4.09
CA GLU A 16 21.60 15.89 3.37
C GLU A 16 21.76 15.49 1.90
N LYS A 17 20.97 14.53 1.41
CA LYS A 17 21.11 13.97 0.06
C LYS A 17 19.97 14.44 -0.84
N THR A 18 20.30 14.83 -2.06
CA THR A 18 19.34 15.17 -3.12
C THR A 18 19.41 14.15 -4.25
N ILE A 19 18.26 13.68 -4.71
CA ILE A 19 18.13 12.76 -5.85
C ILE A 19 17.34 13.46 -6.96
N THR A 20 17.94 13.59 -8.14
CA THR A 20 17.22 14.02 -9.34
C THR A 20 16.73 12.81 -10.13
N VAL A 21 15.45 12.77 -10.47
CA VAL A 21 14.85 11.72 -11.31
C VAL A 21 14.08 12.30 -12.48
N LYS A 22 13.94 11.49 -13.54
CA LYS A 22 13.10 11.80 -14.70
C LYS A 22 11.82 10.96 -14.73
N GLU A 23 11.86 9.78 -14.14
CA GLU A 23 10.69 8.90 -14.05
C GLU A 23 10.41 8.54 -12.57
N ARG A 24 9.14 8.41 -12.18
CA ARG A 24 8.76 8.12 -10.77
C ARG A 24 9.42 6.85 -10.22
N ARG A 25 9.57 5.83 -11.08
CA ARG A 25 10.22 4.56 -10.73
C ARG A 25 11.69 4.71 -10.36
N ASP A 26 12.37 5.70 -10.92
CA ASP A 26 13.79 5.95 -10.64
C ASP A 26 13.99 6.45 -9.20
N VAL A 27 12.95 7.00 -8.56
CA VAL A 27 13.02 7.49 -7.17
C VAL A 27 13.38 6.35 -6.24
N ALA A 28 12.63 5.25 -6.30
CA ALA A 28 12.84 4.11 -5.42
C ALA A 28 14.16 3.40 -5.72
N GLU A 29 14.52 3.23 -6.99
CA GLU A 29 15.78 2.56 -7.38
C GLU A 29 17.01 3.37 -6.94
N LYS A 30 17.02 4.69 -7.20
CA LYS A 30 18.12 5.57 -6.77
C LYS A 30 18.17 5.70 -5.26
N PHE A 31 17.01 5.77 -4.60
CA PHE A 31 16.94 5.83 -3.16
C PHE A 31 17.50 4.56 -2.50
N ALA A 32 17.11 3.38 -2.99
CA ALA A 32 17.63 2.10 -2.51
C ALA A 32 19.15 2.02 -2.59
N LYS A 33 19.73 2.45 -3.73
CA LYS A 33 21.18 2.56 -3.93
C LYS A 33 21.85 3.50 -2.93
N ILE A 34 21.26 4.67 -2.71
CA ILE A 34 21.81 5.70 -1.80
C ILE A 34 21.78 5.27 -0.33
N MET A 35 20.76 4.52 0.05
CA MET A 35 20.54 4.06 1.41
C MET A 35 21.14 2.69 1.68
N ASN A 36 21.77 2.08 0.67
CA ASN A 36 22.34 0.73 0.73
C ASN A 36 21.32 -0.28 1.28
N LEU A 37 20.04 -0.12 0.90
CA LEU A 37 18.98 -0.98 1.38
C LEU A 37 19.18 -2.37 0.81
N ASP A 38 19.24 -3.36 1.70
CA ASP A 38 19.29 -4.75 1.27
C ASP A 38 18.01 -5.09 0.49
N ASN A 39 18.18 -5.87 -0.59
CA ASN A 39 17.07 -6.26 -1.48
C ASN A 39 16.14 -7.31 -0.83
N GLY A 40 16.38 -7.66 0.43
CA GLY A 40 15.55 -8.57 1.22
C GLY A 40 14.13 -8.06 1.44
N LEU A 41 13.17 -8.99 1.44
CA LEU A 41 11.73 -8.74 1.59
C LEU A 41 11.31 -8.41 3.04
N LEU A 42 12.17 -8.70 4.01
CA LEU A 42 11.99 -8.40 5.42
C LEU A 42 13.34 -8.58 6.11
N ASN A 43 13.73 -7.66 6.99
CA ASN A 43 14.99 -7.77 7.72
C ASN A 43 14.77 -7.85 9.25
N GLU A 44 14.26 -8.99 9.71
CA GLU A 44 13.91 -9.22 11.12
C GLU A 44 15.12 -9.07 12.06
N GLU A 45 16.32 -9.41 11.59
CA GLU A 45 17.56 -9.30 12.38
C GLU A 45 17.87 -7.86 12.80
N PHE A 46 17.36 -6.87 12.07
CA PHE A 46 17.51 -5.44 12.37
C PHE A 46 16.23 -4.84 12.99
N GLY A 47 15.30 -5.67 13.46
CA GLY A 47 14.06 -5.23 14.09
C GLY A 47 12.99 -4.73 13.10
N GLU A 48 13.13 -5.06 11.81
CA GLU A 48 12.08 -4.82 10.82
C GLU A 48 10.95 -5.85 10.98
N ASN A 49 9.74 -5.37 11.28
CA ASN A 49 8.56 -6.18 11.51
C ASN A 49 7.50 -5.92 10.44
N LEU A 50 6.90 -6.99 9.91
CA LEU A 50 5.79 -6.89 8.96
C LEU A 50 4.53 -6.35 9.68
N LEU A 51 3.94 -5.28 9.15
CA LEU A 51 2.68 -4.71 9.65
C LEU A 51 1.49 -5.15 8.82
N TRP A 52 1.68 -5.20 7.50
CA TRP A 52 0.60 -5.51 6.57
C TRP A 52 1.16 -6.10 5.27
N LYS A 53 0.43 -7.05 4.69
CA LYS A 53 0.76 -7.66 3.40
C LYS A 53 -0.50 -7.94 2.61
N ALA A 54 -0.44 -7.72 1.31
CA ALA A 54 -1.44 -8.23 0.38
C ALA A 54 -0.80 -8.75 -0.90
N GLU A 55 -1.50 -9.68 -1.54
CA GLU A 55 -1.13 -10.25 -2.83
C GLU A 55 -2.29 -10.06 -3.80
N GLU A 56 -2.07 -9.30 -4.87
CA GLU A 56 -3.01 -9.19 -5.98
C GLU A 56 -2.73 -10.31 -6.99
N LYS A 57 -3.62 -11.30 -7.03
CA LYS A 57 -3.56 -12.39 -8.03
C LYS A 57 -4.21 -11.95 -9.33
N LYS A 58 -3.43 -11.75 -10.38
CA LYS A 58 -3.96 -11.44 -11.73
C LYS A 58 -4.32 -12.71 -12.51
N GLY A 59 -5.43 -13.36 -12.14
CA GLY A 59 -5.94 -14.54 -12.87
C GLY A 59 -4.99 -15.75 -12.82
N LEU A 60 -5.30 -16.78 -13.61
CA LEU A 60 -4.61 -18.10 -13.55
C LEU A 60 -3.17 -18.09 -14.08
N PHE A 61 -2.79 -17.11 -14.90
CA PHE A 61 -1.54 -17.14 -15.67
C PHE A 61 -0.56 -15.99 -15.41
N LYS A 62 -0.95 -14.95 -14.66
CA LYS A 62 -0.03 -13.87 -14.30
C LYS A 62 0.47 -14.08 -12.88
N LYS A 63 1.76 -13.81 -12.68
CA LYS A 63 2.38 -13.88 -11.37
C LYS A 63 1.77 -12.80 -10.44
N PRO A 64 1.70 -13.07 -9.13
CA PRO A 64 1.10 -12.13 -8.19
C PRO A 64 1.93 -10.85 -8.04
N LYS A 65 1.24 -9.76 -7.76
CA LYS A 65 1.85 -8.54 -7.24
C LYS A 65 1.78 -8.60 -5.72
N THR A 66 2.88 -8.29 -5.06
CA THR A 66 2.95 -8.33 -3.60
C THR A 66 3.20 -6.93 -3.07
N TYR A 67 2.34 -6.51 -2.14
CA TYR A 67 2.47 -5.27 -1.39
C TYR A 67 2.81 -5.63 0.05
N MET A 68 3.85 -5.02 0.60
CA MET A 68 4.25 -5.21 1.99
C MET A 68 4.51 -3.87 2.63
N ILE A 69 4.12 -3.77 3.89
CA ILE A 69 4.35 -2.60 4.72
C ILE A 69 4.96 -3.11 6.01
N THR A 70 6.16 -2.65 6.30
CA THR A 70 6.86 -2.95 7.55
C THR A 70 6.83 -1.73 8.46
N ASN A 71 7.30 -1.90 9.68
CA ASN A 71 7.57 -0.79 10.57
C ASN A 71 8.72 0.10 10.09
N TYR A 72 9.31 -0.12 8.92
CA TYR A 72 10.43 0.66 8.39
C TYR A 72 10.19 1.22 6.98
N ARG A 73 9.63 0.41 6.06
CA ARG A 73 9.45 0.75 4.64
C ARG A 73 8.18 0.12 4.05
N ILE A 74 7.74 0.69 2.94
CA ILE A 74 6.86 -0.03 2.01
C ILE A 74 7.70 -0.79 1.00
N GLN A 75 7.18 -1.92 0.54
CA GLN A 75 7.75 -2.71 -0.55
C GLN A 75 6.65 -3.12 -1.51
N TYR A 76 6.96 -3.06 -2.80
CA TYR A 76 6.12 -3.57 -3.88
C TYR A 76 6.97 -4.44 -4.79
N LEU A 77 6.50 -5.66 -5.03
CA LEU A 77 7.12 -6.64 -5.91
C LEU A 77 6.13 -7.03 -7.01
N ASP A 78 6.48 -6.69 -8.24
CA ASP A 78 5.87 -7.23 -9.45
C ASP A 78 6.84 -8.26 -10.05
N SER A 79 6.43 -9.51 -10.00
CA SER A 79 7.24 -10.69 -10.35
C SER A 79 7.79 -10.71 -11.78
N ASP A 80 7.36 -9.78 -12.63
CA ASP A 80 7.83 -9.68 -14.01
C ASP A 80 8.73 -8.46 -14.27
N LYS A 81 8.64 -7.33 -13.53
CA LYS A 81 9.31 -6.08 -13.96
C LYS A 81 9.66 -5.03 -12.89
N GLU A 82 9.09 -5.06 -11.67
CA GLU A 82 9.18 -3.89 -10.78
C GLU A 82 9.44 -4.30 -9.34
N PHE A 83 10.47 -3.71 -8.74
CA PHE A 83 10.74 -3.78 -7.33
C PHE A 83 10.86 -2.35 -6.81
N LEU A 84 10.01 -2.00 -5.84
CA LEU A 84 9.99 -0.68 -5.23
C LEU A 84 10.12 -0.83 -3.72
N GLN A 85 11.00 -0.03 -3.11
CA GLN A 85 11.12 0.08 -1.67
C GLN A 85 11.32 1.55 -1.26
N MET A 86 10.63 1.98 -0.20
CA MET A 86 10.73 3.35 0.31
C MET A 86 10.47 3.39 1.82
N PRO A 87 11.35 4.00 2.64
CA PRO A 87 11.12 4.17 4.06
C PRO A 87 9.86 4.98 4.34
N ILE A 88 9.04 4.50 5.28
CA ILE A 88 7.74 5.12 5.58
C ILE A 88 7.88 6.55 6.12
N LYS A 89 9.04 6.91 6.67
CA LYS A 89 9.29 8.27 7.18
C LYS A 89 9.21 9.35 6.10
N TYR A 90 9.49 9.02 4.83
CA TYR A 90 9.46 9.95 3.70
C TYR A 90 8.14 9.94 2.93
N LEU A 91 7.15 9.18 3.40
CA LEU A 91 5.89 8.97 2.69
C LEU A 91 4.73 9.70 3.35
N ASP A 92 3.97 10.46 2.58
CA ASP A 92 2.62 10.88 2.97
C ASP A 92 1.61 9.82 2.53
N ILE A 93 0.51 9.70 3.28
CA ILE A 93 -0.48 8.63 3.07
C ILE A 93 -1.86 9.23 2.89
N VAL A 94 -2.46 8.96 1.73
CA VAL A 94 -3.79 9.45 1.35
C VAL A 94 -4.68 8.27 1.00
N VAL A 95 -5.89 8.26 1.55
CA VAL A 95 -6.93 7.28 1.20
C VAL A 95 -7.82 7.92 0.13
N MET A 96 -8.02 7.22 -0.99
CA MET A 96 -8.88 7.63 -2.09
C MET A 96 -9.85 6.51 -2.45
N ASN A 97 -10.87 6.80 -3.28
CA ASN A 97 -11.81 5.80 -3.82
C ASN A 97 -12.48 4.91 -2.76
N SER A 98 -12.67 5.45 -1.54
CA SER A 98 -13.25 4.74 -0.42
C SER A 98 -14.75 4.54 -0.61
N HIS A 99 -15.22 3.31 -0.50
CA HIS A 99 -16.62 2.94 -0.58
C HIS A 99 -16.93 1.79 0.39
N ARG A 100 -18.22 1.58 0.67
CA ARG A 100 -18.68 0.55 1.60
C ARG A 100 -19.18 -0.65 0.83
N GLU A 101 -18.60 -1.81 1.08
CA GLU A 101 -19.12 -3.08 0.61
C GLU A 101 -20.00 -3.72 1.70
N SER A 102 -21.10 -4.34 1.30
CA SER A 102 -21.99 -5.07 2.21
C SER A 102 -22.30 -6.43 1.63
N SER A 103 -22.01 -7.49 2.38
CA SER A 103 -22.52 -8.82 2.08
C SER A 103 -23.82 -9.03 2.89
N ARG A 104 -24.92 -9.38 2.21
CA ARG A 104 -26.17 -9.78 2.85
C ARG A 104 -26.41 -11.26 2.60
N ASN A 105 -26.39 -12.06 3.66
CA ASN A 105 -26.90 -13.42 3.62
C ASN A 105 -28.27 -13.43 4.31
N GLY A 106 -29.33 -13.68 3.54
CA GLY A 106 -30.69 -13.80 4.05
C GLY A 106 -31.19 -15.22 3.84
N VAL A 107 -31.59 -15.90 4.92
CA VAL A 107 -32.34 -17.15 4.85
C VAL A 107 -33.78 -16.83 5.22
N GLY A 108 -34.71 -17.07 4.29
CA GLY A 108 -36.15 -16.89 4.50
C GLY A 108 -36.84 -18.24 4.62
N ALA A 109 -37.66 -18.42 5.66
CA ALA A 109 -38.60 -19.53 5.77
C ALA A 109 -40.02 -18.97 5.72
N PHE A 110 -40.85 -19.51 4.82
CA PHE A 110 -42.26 -19.14 4.68
C PHE A 110 -43.13 -20.30 5.12
N ALA A 111 -43.97 -20.08 6.14
CA ALA A 111 -45.04 -20.98 6.54
C ALA A 111 -46.34 -20.19 6.71
N SER A 112 -47.39 -20.59 5.98
CA SER A 112 -48.80 -20.20 6.11
C SER A 112 -49.08 -18.79 6.68
N GLY A 113 -48.59 -17.76 5.99
CA GLY A 113 -48.99 -16.36 6.22
C GLY A 113 -48.15 -15.55 7.21
N MET A 114 -47.11 -16.11 7.82
CA MET A 114 -46.20 -15.35 8.69
C MET A 114 -44.75 -15.76 8.44
N GLY A 115 -43.99 -14.88 7.77
CA GLY A 115 -42.58 -15.09 7.43
C GLY A 115 -41.65 -14.32 8.36
N GLY A 116 -40.65 -15.01 8.91
CA GLY A 116 -39.56 -14.38 9.67
C GLY A 116 -38.35 -14.18 8.77
N PHE A 117 -37.84 -12.95 8.71
CA PHE A 117 -36.59 -12.63 8.03
C PHE A 117 -35.52 -12.37 9.09
N VAL A 118 -34.46 -13.18 9.09
CA VAL A 118 -33.24 -12.89 9.84
C VAL A 118 -32.17 -12.54 8.82
N SER A 119 -31.70 -11.30 8.85
CA SER A 119 -30.59 -10.83 8.03
C SER A 119 -29.43 -10.43 8.94
N SER A 120 -28.29 -11.09 8.79
CA SER A 120 -27.01 -10.56 9.25
C SER A 120 -26.29 -10.00 8.03
N GLY A 121 -25.71 -8.80 8.19
CA GLY A 121 -24.90 -8.17 7.15
C GLY A 121 -23.61 -7.67 7.77
N GLU A 122 -22.48 -8.10 7.21
CA GLU A 122 -21.18 -7.48 7.50
C GLU A 122 -20.96 -6.37 6.48
N SER A 123 -20.49 -5.22 6.97
CA SER A 123 -20.26 -4.08 6.11
C SER A 123 -18.88 -3.51 6.35
N VAL A 124 -18.07 -3.56 5.31
CA VAL A 124 -16.64 -3.29 5.34
C VAL A 124 -16.36 -2.09 4.43
N THR A 125 -15.52 -1.19 4.89
CA THR A 125 -15.03 -0.07 4.06
C THR A 125 -13.83 -0.55 3.27
N VAL A 126 -13.85 -0.34 1.96
CA VAL A 126 -12.78 -0.69 1.02
C VAL A 126 -12.35 0.58 0.30
N GLY A 127 -11.06 0.77 0.07
CA GLY A 127 -10.56 1.92 -0.69
C GLY A 127 -9.09 1.81 -1.06
N ASP A 128 -8.59 2.80 -1.76
CA ASP A 128 -7.22 2.81 -2.25
C ASP A 128 -6.30 3.57 -1.31
N VAL A 129 -5.16 2.98 -0.96
CA VAL A 129 -4.12 3.62 -0.15
C VAL A 129 -3.00 4.10 -1.07
N ASN A 130 -2.83 5.41 -1.13
CA ASN A 130 -1.83 6.09 -1.95
C ASN A 130 -0.67 6.56 -1.07
N PHE A 131 0.54 6.17 -1.44
CA PHE A 131 1.79 6.64 -0.85
C PHE A 131 2.37 7.73 -1.73
N LEU A 132 2.60 8.90 -1.13
CA LEU A 132 3.12 10.06 -1.82
C LEU A 132 4.53 10.37 -1.32
N VAL A 133 5.40 10.82 -2.21
CA VAL A 133 6.68 11.44 -1.86
C VAL A 133 6.65 12.86 -2.40
N GLN A 134 6.80 13.85 -1.52
CA GLN A 134 6.80 15.28 -1.89
C GLN A 134 5.62 15.66 -2.82
N GLY A 135 4.41 15.22 -2.45
CA GLY A 135 3.19 15.49 -3.21
C GLY A 135 2.94 14.63 -4.46
N ASN A 136 3.88 13.75 -4.83
CA ASN A 136 3.74 12.86 -6.00
C ASN A 136 3.37 11.44 -5.57
N ILE A 137 2.35 10.84 -6.20
CA ILE A 137 1.97 9.45 -5.92
C ILE A 137 3.07 8.50 -6.42
N LEU A 138 3.71 7.82 -5.46
CA LEU A 138 4.74 6.82 -5.68
C LEU A 138 4.14 5.42 -5.88
N LEU A 139 3.19 5.04 -5.02
CA LEU A 139 2.56 3.72 -5.03
C LEU A 139 1.09 3.84 -4.65
N THR A 140 0.23 3.12 -5.38
CA THR A 140 -1.17 2.91 -5.03
C THR A 140 -1.41 1.44 -4.72
N ILE A 141 -1.95 1.15 -3.54
CA ILE A 141 -2.45 -0.17 -3.17
C ILE A 141 -3.97 -0.14 -3.35
N PRO A 142 -4.52 -0.83 -4.35
CA PRO A 142 -5.95 -0.79 -4.62
C PRO A 142 -6.73 -1.71 -3.68
N ASN A 143 -8.01 -1.40 -3.46
CA ASN A 143 -8.98 -2.28 -2.77
C ASN A 143 -8.52 -2.76 -1.38
N VAL A 144 -7.91 -1.88 -0.59
CA VAL A 144 -7.53 -2.17 0.80
C VAL A 144 -8.78 -2.22 1.67
N ILE A 145 -8.96 -3.32 2.40
CA ILE A 145 -9.94 -3.45 3.48
C ILE A 145 -9.50 -2.59 4.65
N ASP A 146 -10.42 -1.77 5.18
CA ASP A 146 -10.16 -0.77 6.21
C ASP A 146 -8.94 0.12 5.87
N PRO A 147 -9.02 0.90 4.77
CA PRO A 147 -7.91 1.73 4.33
C PRO A 147 -7.57 2.83 5.36
N THR A 148 -8.55 3.24 6.18
CA THR A 148 -8.37 4.26 7.23
C THR A 148 -7.62 3.68 8.43
N GLY A 149 -7.93 2.45 8.84
CA GLY A 149 -7.18 1.73 9.86
C GLY A 149 -5.72 1.53 9.45
N LEU A 150 -5.47 1.08 8.21
CA LEU A 150 -4.10 0.92 7.72
C LEU A 150 -3.32 2.25 7.70
N LYS A 151 -3.92 3.33 7.20
CA LYS A 151 -3.31 4.67 7.26
C LYS A 151 -2.97 5.07 8.70
N SER A 152 -3.87 4.81 9.65
CA SER A 152 -3.69 5.18 11.05
C SER A 152 -2.55 4.38 11.71
N LEU A 153 -2.48 3.08 11.43
CA LEU A 153 -1.39 2.20 11.87
C LEU A 153 -0.03 2.74 11.41
N ILE A 154 0.11 3.05 10.12
CA ILE A 154 1.39 3.54 9.58
C ILE A 154 1.74 4.90 10.18
N ASN A 155 0.77 5.80 10.33
CA ASN A 155 1.00 7.09 10.99
C ASN A 155 1.47 6.95 12.43
N GLN A 156 0.93 5.98 13.18
CA GLN A 156 1.36 5.71 14.54
C GLN A 156 2.82 5.22 14.58
N VAL A 157 3.22 4.36 13.66
CA VAL A 157 4.62 3.92 13.54
C VAL A 157 5.53 5.09 13.15
N LYS A 158 5.13 5.92 12.19
CA LYS A 158 5.88 7.14 11.83
C LYS A 158 6.06 8.08 13.03
N LYS A 159 5.03 8.21 13.88
CA LYS A 159 5.11 9.02 15.10
C LYS A 159 6.17 8.48 16.06
N GLN A 160 6.20 7.17 16.29
CA GLN A 160 7.22 6.53 17.13
C GLN A 160 8.64 6.70 16.60
N MET A 161 8.83 6.79 15.28
CA MET A 161 10.14 7.08 14.68
C MET A 161 10.64 8.50 14.93
N ASN A 162 9.72 9.47 15.01
CA ASN A 162 10.06 10.88 15.18
C ASN A 162 10.21 11.28 16.66
N GLU A 163 9.74 10.43 17.57
CA GLU A 163 9.87 10.63 19.03
C GLU A 163 11.18 10.05 19.60
N ASN A 164 11.98 9.36 18.77
CA ASN A 164 13.33 8.85 19.08
C ASN A 164 14.40 9.68 18.38
#